data_AF-A0A6J8DGE2-F1
#
_entry.id   AF-A0A6J8DGE2-F1
#
_cell.length_a   1.000
_cell.length_b   1.000
_cell.length_c   1.000
_cell.angle_alpha   90.00
_cell.angle_beta   90.00
_cell.angle_gamma   90.00
#
_symmetry.space_group_name_H-M   'P 1'
#
loop_
_entity.id
_entity.type
_entity.pdbx_description
1 polymer ?
#
loop_
_entity_poly.entity_id
_entity_poly.type
_entity_poly.pdbx_seq_one_letter_code
_entity_poly.pdbx_strand_id
1 'polypeptide(L)'
;MQTRKVKLDFSKLYSYIPYQKRYRPAERNLLDGYFEVERLISSRKIDRETEYMVNWENYFAYSCTWEPEQNLPNNIIHEFNFPSSPQPGIAVTSHDFTSACHSRLSQRTANHFYISFHHDIFRFLFGGKGIVSKGRDTLYTRFDFETFDLPQNWHKLVYTEKGEGRQIVFPIALHPVLRWSRKHFVFDCEGSLKEAPIMPIELLKVHRQILKQLR
;
A
#
# COMPACT_ATOMS: atom_id res chain seq x y z
N MET A 1 8.47 -5.63 21.18
CA MET A 1 8.12 -7.03 20.82
C MET A 1 9.02 -7.44 19.67
N GLN A 2 9.81 -8.50 19.82
CA GLN A 2 10.62 -9.05 18.73
C GLN A 2 9.68 -9.69 17.70
N THR A 3 9.65 -9.18 16.48
CA THR A 3 9.00 -9.80 15.32
C THR A 3 9.60 -11.20 15.14
N ARG A 4 8.80 -12.25 15.34
CA ARG A 4 9.21 -13.63 15.05
C ARG A 4 9.36 -13.76 13.53
N LYS A 5 10.61 -13.78 13.07
CA LYS A 5 10.99 -13.96 11.67
C LYS A 5 10.44 -15.28 11.12
N VAL A 6 9.79 -15.23 9.96
CA VAL A 6 9.21 -16.41 9.31
C VAL A 6 10.01 -16.72 8.05
N LYS A 7 10.43 -17.98 7.92
CA LYS A 7 11.22 -18.52 6.81
C LYS A 7 10.31 -19.33 5.86
N LEU A 8 10.38 -19.08 4.54
CA LEU A 8 9.63 -19.79 3.50
C LEU A 8 10.51 -20.72 2.66
N ASP A 9 10.12 -21.99 2.51
CA ASP A 9 10.86 -23.03 1.78
C ASP A 9 10.82 -22.80 0.25
N PHE A 10 12.01 -22.79 -0.36
CA PHE A 10 12.21 -22.56 -1.79
C PHE A 10 11.55 -23.60 -2.71
N SER A 11 11.44 -24.86 -2.28
CA SER A 11 10.88 -25.95 -3.10
C SER A 11 9.40 -25.74 -3.49
N LYS A 12 8.76 -24.74 -2.88
CA LYS A 12 7.34 -24.44 -3.06
C LYS A 12 7.07 -23.20 -3.94
N LEU A 13 8.06 -22.34 -4.18
CA LEU A 13 7.85 -21.03 -4.85
C LEU A 13 7.84 -21.17 -6.39
N TYR A 14 6.84 -20.61 -7.06
CA TYR A 14 6.60 -20.85 -8.49
C TYR A 14 7.35 -19.92 -9.45
N SER A 15 7.95 -18.81 -9.00
CA SER A 15 8.58 -17.84 -9.94
C SER A 15 9.66 -16.93 -9.33
N TYR A 16 10.86 -17.47 -9.08
CA TYR A 16 12.04 -16.62 -8.93
C TYR A 16 12.85 -16.58 -10.23
N ILE A 17 12.90 -15.41 -10.87
CA ILE A 17 13.86 -15.12 -11.95
C ILE A 17 14.92 -14.15 -11.39
N PRO A 18 16.22 -14.53 -11.39
CA PRO A 18 17.29 -13.68 -10.90
C PRO A 18 17.59 -12.56 -11.90
N TYR A 19 16.84 -11.46 -11.86
CA TYR A 19 17.21 -10.27 -12.63
C TYR A 19 18.24 -9.42 -11.85
N GLN A 20 19.50 -9.70 -12.18
CA GLN A 20 20.70 -8.86 -12.13
C GLN A 20 21.36 -8.55 -10.77
N LYS A 21 22.47 -9.28 -10.58
CA LYS A 21 23.73 -8.94 -9.90
C LYS A 21 23.94 -7.44 -9.60
N ARG A 22 23.53 -7.00 -8.40
CA ARG A 22 24.32 -6.18 -7.46
C ARG A 22 23.42 -5.72 -6.30
N TYR A 23 23.06 -6.66 -5.45
CA TYR A 23 22.86 -6.42 -4.02
C TYR A 23 23.10 -7.78 -3.34
N ARG A 24 24.09 -7.86 -2.45
CA ARG A 24 24.32 -9.05 -1.60
C ARG A 24 23.63 -8.83 -0.23
N PRO A 25 22.33 -9.14 -0.10
CA PRO A 25 21.84 -9.62 1.21
C PRO A 25 21.40 -11.09 1.21
N ALA A 26 21.46 -11.78 0.07
CA ALA A 26 20.79 -13.07 -0.13
C ALA A 26 21.68 -14.33 -0.10
N GLU A 27 23.02 -14.21 0.00
CA GLU A 27 23.89 -15.40 -0.08
C GLU A 27 23.60 -16.41 1.05
N ARG A 28 23.20 -15.97 2.24
CA ARG A 28 22.78 -16.89 3.33
C ARG A 28 21.45 -17.59 3.07
N ASN A 29 20.45 -16.89 2.55
CA ASN A 29 19.10 -17.42 2.34
C ASN A 29 19.05 -18.45 1.20
N LEU A 30 19.85 -18.24 0.14
CA LEU A 30 20.05 -19.19 -0.95
C LEU A 30 20.74 -20.49 -0.50
N LEU A 31 21.64 -20.41 0.49
CA LEU A 31 22.32 -21.58 1.06
C LEU A 31 21.42 -22.39 1.99
N ASP A 32 20.53 -21.72 2.74
CA ASP A 32 19.61 -22.36 3.67
C ASP A 32 18.29 -22.83 3.01
N GLY A 33 18.00 -22.39 1.78
CA GLY A 33 16.76 -22.72 1.06
C GLY A 33 15.52 -21.98 1.57
N TYR A 34 15.69 -20.88 2.30
CA TYR A 34 14.59 -20.11 2.87
C TYR A 34 14.67 -18.61 2.60
N PHE A 35 13.53 -17.97 2.31
CA PHE A 35 13.41 -16.51 2.22
C PHE A 35 12.59 -15.97 3.39
N GLU A 36 13.04 -14.85 3.98
CA GLU A 36 12.31 -14.14 5.03
C GLU A 36 11.24 -13.25 4.38
N VAL A 37 10.00 -13.34 4.89
CA VAL A 37 8.89 -12.47 4.44
C VAL A 37 8.88 -11.21 5.29
N GLU A 38 8.87 -10.04 4.65
CA GLU A 38 8.65 -8.76 5.33
C GLU A 38 7.16 -8.61 5.66
N ARG A 39 6.30 -8.64 4.62
CA ARG A 39 4.83 -8.58 4.76
C ARG A 39 4.12 -9.04 3.48
N LEU A 40 2.83 -9.32 3.59
CA LEU A 40 1.97 -9.49 2.42
C LEU A 40 1.33 -8.14 2.02
N ILE A 41 1.41 -7.80 0.74
CA ILE A 41 0.94 -6.53 0.20
C ILE A 41 -0.55 -6.62 -0.18
N SER A 42 -0.91 -7.65 -0.95
CA SER A 42 -2.24 -7.81 -1.55
C SER A 42 -2.58 -9.28 -1.71
N SER A 43 -3.86 -9.58 -1.94
CA SER A 43 -4.34 -10.90 -2.30
C SER A 43 -5.16 -10.83 -3.59
N ARG A 44 -5.17 -11.92 -4.33
CA ARG A 44 -6.03 -12.11 -5.50
C ARG A 44 -6.56 -13.53 -5.53
N LYS A 45 -7.72 -13.70 -6.16
CA LYS A 45 -8.27 -15.02 -6.46
C LYS A 45 -8.11 -15.27 -7.95
N ILE A 46 -7.34 -16.30 -8.31
CA ILE A 46 -7.22 -16.79 -9.67
C ILE A 46 -7.82 -18.19 -9.69
N ASP A 47 -8.83 -18.39 -10.52
CA ASP A 47 -9.63 -19.60 -10.57
C ASP A 47 -10.20 -20.00 -9.18
N ARG A 48 -9.65 -21.07 -8.59
CA ARG A 48 -10.05 -21.58 -7.27
C ARG A 48 -8.99 -21.36 -6.19
N GLU A 49 -7.86 -20.74 -6.53
CA GLU A 49 -6.74 -20.55 -5.64
C GLU A 49 -6.61 -19.09 -5.21
N THR A 50 -6.25 -18.88 -3.95
CA THR A 50 -5.87 -17.57 -3.43
C THR A 50 -4.37 -17.44 -3.54
N GLU A 51 -3.91 -16.32 -4.08
CA GLU A 51 -2.51 -15.95 -4.10
C GLU A 51 -2.32 -14.65 -3.33
N TYR A 52 -1.14 -14.47 -2.75
CA TYR A 52 -0.74 -13.27 -2.05
C TYR A 52 0.53 -12.69 -2.66
N MET A 53 0.58 -11.36 -2.77
CA MET A 53 1.78 -10.64 -3.17
C MET A 53 2.71 -10.53 -1.96
N VAL A 54 3.85 -11.20 -2.02
CA VAL A 54 4.84 -11.24 -0.95
C VAL A 54 5.87 -10.13 -1.15
N ASN A 55 6.04 -9.28 -0.13
CA ASN A 55 7.22 -8.43 0.00
C ASN A 55 8.30 -9.18 0.77
N TRP A 56 9.48 -9.31 0.17
CA TRP A 56 10.57 -10.12 0.70
C TRP A 56 11.54 -9.27 1.51
N GLU A 57 11.88 -9.73 2.71
CA GLU A 57 12.78 -9.02 3.63
C GLU A 57 14.18 -8.90 3.03
N ASN A 58 14.75 -7.69 3.05
CA ASN A 58 16.04 -7.34 2.43
C ASN A 58 16.09 -7.46 0.89
N TYR A 59 14.94 -7.48 0.22
CA TYR A 59 14.87 -7.35 -1.23
C TYR A 59 14.17 -6.06 -1.63
N PHE A 60 14.38 -5.64 -2.87
CA PHE A 60 13.69 -4.48 -3.41
C PHE A 60 12.26 -4.84 -3.81
N ALA A 61 11.38 -3.83 -3.88
CA ALA A 61 9.98 -4.01 -4.25
C ALA A 61 9.80 -4.74 -5.60
N TYR A 62 10.72 -4.57 -6.55
CA TYR A 62 10.65 -5.29 -7.84
C TYR A 62 10.89 -6.80 -7.73
N SER A 63 11.33 -7.31 -6.57
CA SER A 63 11.45 -8.74 -6.29
C SER A 63 10.17 -9.37 -5.73
N CYS A 64 9.11 -8.59 -5.50
CA CYS A 64 7.84 -9.13 -4.99
C CYS A 64 7.25 -10.15 -5.97
N THR A 65 6.72 -11.26 -5.43
CA THR A 65 6.11 -12.34 -6.22
C THR A 65 4.72 -12.67 -5.70
N TRP A 66 3.87 -13.23 -6.57
CA TRP A 66 2.61 -13.84 -6.17
C TRP A 66 2.87 -15.28 -5.74
N GLU A 67 2.54 -15.60 -4.50
CA GLU A 67 2.68 -16.95 -3.96
C GLU A 67 1.30 -17.53 -3.59
N PRO A 68 1.03 -18.79 -3.94
CA PRO A 68 -0.15 -19.52 -3.49
C PRO A 68 -0.29 -19.52 -1.96
N GLU A 69 -1.52 -19.46 -1.47
CA GLU A 69 -1.85 -19.54 -0.03
C GLU A 69 -1.18 -20.74 0.66
N GLN A 70 -1.13 -21.89 -0.02
CA GLN A 70 -0.57 -23.15 0.47
C GLN A 70 0.94 -23.08 0.75
N ASN A 71 1.63 -22.11 0.14
CA ASN A 71 3.05 -21.86 0.34
C ASN A 71 3.33 -20.98 1.56
N LEU A 72 2.29 -20.33 2.10
CA LEU A 72 2.42 -19.32 3.13
C LEU A 72 1.97 -19.86 4.50
N PRO A 73 2.78 -19.65 5.55
CA PRO A 73 2.39 -19.94 6.92
C PRO A 73 1.15 -19.17 7.33
N ASN A 74 0.23 -19.87 8.01
CA ASN A 74 -1.04 -19.31 8.49
C ASN A 74 -0.87 -18.04 9.33
N ASN A 75 0.23 -17.90 10.07
CA ASN A 75 0.48 -16.71 10.88
C ASN A 75 0.75 -15.46 10.03
N ILE A 76 1.39 -15.59 8.87
CA ILE A 76 1.59 -14.46 7.94
C ILE A 76 0.25 -14.07 7.31
N ILE A 77 -0.57 -15.04 6.91
CA ILE A 77 -1.90 -14.78 6.36
C ILE A 77 -2.79 -14.12 7.43
N HIS A 78 -2.69 -14.55 8.68
CA HIS A 78 -3.37 -13.92 9.80
C HIS A 78 -2.92 -12.45 9.97
N GLU A 79 -1.62 -12.19 10.00
CA GLU A 79 -1.07 -10.83 10.09
C GLU A 79 -1.48 -9.95 8.90
N PHE A 80 -1.61 -10.52 7.71
CA PHE A 80 -2.13 -9.79 6.56
C PHE A 80 -3.57 -9.31 6.79
N ASN A 81 -4.45 -10.18 7.28
CA ASN A 81 -5.86 -9.86 7.51
C ASN A 81 -6.07 -8.96 8.73
N PHE A 82 -5.25 -9.17 9.77
CA PHE A 82 -5.34 -8.50 11.07
C PHE A 82 -3.96 -7.97 11.48
N PRO A 83 -3.45 -6.95 10.77
CA PRO A 83 -2.11 -6.43 11.03
C PRO A 83 -2.02 -5.82 12.43
N SER A 84 -0.92 -6.10 13.11
CA SER A 84 -0.51 -5.39 14.31
C SER A 84 -0.03 -3.98 13.93
N SER A 85 -0.18 -2.99 14.81
CA SER A 85 0.16 -1.58 14.56
C SER A 85 1.51 -1.43 13.84
N PRO A 86 1.51 -1.07 12.53
CA PRO A 86 2.74 -0.97 11.74
C PRO A 86 3.46 0.34 12.07
N GLN A 87 4.21 0.35 13.17
CA GLN A 87 5.06 1.47 13.57
C GLN A 87 6.46 1.32 12.95
N PRO A 88 7.07 2.41 12.43
CA PRO A 88 6.64 3.82 12.47
C PRO A 88 5.75 4.27 11.29
N GLY A 89 5.25 3.34 10.47
CA GLY A 89 4.57 3.63 9.20
C GLY A 89 3.33 4.52 9.30
N ILE A 90 2.62 4.52 10.44
CA ILE A 90 1.40 5.32 10.63
C ILE A 90 1.68 6.83 10.54
N ALA A 91 2.74 7.32 11.18
CA ALA A 91 3.05 8.75 11.21
C ALA A 91 3.41 9.28 9.82
N VAL A 92 4.23 8.53 9.07
CA VAL A 92 4.60 8.86 7.68
C VAL A 92 3.34 8.87 6.80
N THR A 93 2.51 7.84 6.92
CA THR A 93 1.26 7.74 6.15
C THR A 93 0.28 8.87 6.49
N SER A 94 0.22 9.30 7.75
CA SER A 94 -0.57 10.46 8.17
C SER A 94 -0.10 11.75 7.49
N HIS A 95 1.21 11.97 7.47
CA HIS A 95 1.81 13.12 6.80
C HIS A 95 1.50 13.13 5.29
N ASP A 96 1.74 12.01 4.61
CA ASP A 96 1.51 11.87 3.17
C ASP A 96 0.03 12.03 2.82
N PHE A 97 -0.86 11.41 3.60
CA PHE A 97 -2.30 11.51 3.42
C PHE A 97 -2.80 12.94 3.63
N THR A 98 -2.33 13.62 4.68
CA THR A 98 -2.68 15.02 4.97
C THR A 98 -2.21 15.94 3.84
N SER A 99 -0.95 15.79 3.41
CA SER A 99 -0.37 16.59 2.33
C SER A 99 -1.12 16.39 1.01
N ALA A 100 -1.50 15.15 0.70
CA ALA A 100 -2.30 14.85 -0.49
C ALA A 100 -3.72 15.43 -0.41
N CYS A 101 -4.38 15.35 0.75
CA CYS A 101 -5.68 15.99 0.97
C CYS A 101 -5.59 17.51 0.79
N HIS A 102 -4.60 18.15 1.41
CA HIS A 102 -4.39 19.59 1.30
C HIS A 102 -4.15 20.02 -0.16
N SER A 103 -3.25 19.31 -0.85
CA SER A 103 -2.97 19.53 -2.28
C SER A 103 -4.21 19.32 -3.15
N ARG A 104 -5.05 18.33 -2.84
CA ARG A 104 -6.31 18.13 -3.56
C ARG A 104 -7.32 19.24 -3.30
N LEU A 105 -7.50 19.63 -2.04
CA LEU A 105 -8.48 20.65 -1.65
C LEU A 105 -8.17 21.98 -2.33
N SER A 106 -6.89 22.36 -2.46
CA SER A 106 -6.49 23.59 -3.12
C SER A 106 -6.90 23.65 -4.60
N GLN A 107 -7.06 22.50 -5.26
CA GLN A 107 -7.46 22.42 -6.66
C GLN A 107 -8.97 22.62 -6.84
N ARG A 108 -9.37 23.21 -7.96
CA ARG A 108 -10.79 23.38 -8.34
C ARG A 108 -11.45 22.09 -8.84
N THR A 109 -10.67 21.03 -9.10
CA THR A 109 -11.17 19.78 -9.68
C THR A 109 -11.74 18.87 -8.61
N ALA A 110 -12.91 18.29 -8.89
CA ALA A 110 -13.48 17.23 -8.06
C ALA A 110 -13.11 15.83 -8.59
N ASN A 111 -11.91 15.60 -9.13
CA ASN A 111 -11.55 14.27 -9.64
C ASN A 111 -11.06 13.36 -8.52
N HIS A 112 -11.13 12.05 -8.74
CA HIS A 112 -10.45 11.10 -7.87
C HIS A 112 -8.94 11.32 -7.93
N PHE A 113 -8.23 10.87 -6.89
CA PHE A 113 -6.78 10.93 -6.82
C PHE A 113 -6.22 9.73 -6.10
N TYR A 114 -4.91 9.56 -6.21
CA TYR A 114 -4.17 8.45 -5.61
C TYR A 114 -3.16 9.01 -4.62
N ILE A 115 -3.01 8.32 -3.50
CA ILE A 115 -2.00 8.60 -2.47
C ILE A 115 -1.17 7.33 -2.35
N SER A 116 0.15 7.43 -2.22
CA SER A 116 0.96 6.26 -1.81
C SER A 116 0.53 5.85 -0.41
N PHE A 117 0.17 4.58 -0.24
CA PHE A 117 -0.45 4.13 1.00
C PHE A 117 -0.25 2.63 1.16
N HIS A 118 0.52 2.20 2.16
CA HIS A 118 0.72 0.77 2.38
C HIS A 118 -0.60 0.09 2.79
N HIS A 119 -0.90 -1.05 2.18
CA HIS A 119 -2.19 -1.69 2.34
C HIS A 119 -2.37 -2.37 3.70
N ASP A 120 -1.29 -2.74 4.40
CA ASP A 120 -1.31 -3.20 5.78
C ASP A 120 -1.73 -2.09 6.74
N ILE A 121 -1.24 -0.86 6.54
CA ILE A 121 -1.70 0.33 7.26
C ILE A 121 -3.18 0.57 6.97
N PHE A 122 -3.62 0.40 5.72
CA PHE A 122 -5.03 0.53 5.39
C PHE A 122 -5.89 -0.51 6.13
N ARG A 123 -5.48 -1.77 6.13
CA ARG A 123 -6.17 -2.86 6.86
C ARG A 123 -6.17 -2.61 8.37
N PHE A 124 -5.08 -2.11 8.93
CA PHE A 124 -5.00 -1.73 10.35
C PHE A 124 -5.99 -0.60 10.70
N LEU A 125 -5.99 0.48 9.91
CA LEU A 125 -6.78 1.68 10.20
C LEU A 125 -8.27 1.51 9.89
N PHE A 126 -8.61 0.78 8.83
CA PHE A 126 -9.96 0.73 8.25
C PHE A 126 -10.56 -0.68 8.20
N GLY A 127 -9.84 -1.70 8.67
CA GLY A 127 -10.35 -3.08 8.75
C GLY A 127 -11.63 -3.16 9.58
N GLY A 128 -12.68 -3.73 8.99
CA GLY A 128 -14.00 -3.83 9.63
C GLY A 128 -14.77 -2.51 9.77
N LYS A 129 -14.25 -1.39 9.22
CA LYS A 129 -14.91 -0.08 9.22
C LYS A 129 -15.56 0.26 7.88
N GLY A 130 -16.46 1.25 7.91
CA GLY A 130 -17.14 1.77 6.72
C GLY A 130 -18.25 0.87 6.18
N ILE A 131 -18.89 1.32 5.09
CA ILE A 131 -20.00 0.62 4.43
C ILE A 131 -19.57 0.26 3.00
N VAL A 132 -19.59 -1.03 2.68
CA VAL A 132 -19.27 -1.50 1.32
C VAL A 132 -20.33 -0.97 0.35
N SER A 133 -19.90 -0.21 -0.67
CA SER A 133 -20.77 0.28 -1.74
C SER A 133 -20.91 -0.77 -2.84
N LYS A 134 -21.78 -0.53 -3.83
CA LYS A 134 -21.83 -1.34 -5.05
C LYS A 134 -20.47 -1.27 -5.77
N GLY A 135 -19.70 -2.37 -5.76
CA GLY A 135 -18.41 -2.47 -6.43
C GLY A 135 -17.26 -2.79 -5.46
N ARG A 136 -16.10 -2.16 -5.67
CA ARG A 136 -14.89 -2.38 -4.85
C ARG A 136 -14.63 -1.26 -3.83
N ASP A 137 -15.54 -0.29 -3.74
CA ASP A 137 -15.36 0.90 -2.93
C ASP A 137 -16.01 0.73 -1.56
N THR A 138 -15.35 1.25 -0.53
CA THR A 138 -15.90 1.31 0.82
C THR A 138 -16.09 2.77 1.21
N LEU A 139 -17.28 3.10 1.71
CA LEU A 139 -17.69 4.42 2.14
C LEU A 139 -17.32 4.60 3.62
N TYR A 140 -16.50 5.61 3.90
CA TYR A 140 -16.06 5.94 5.25
C TYR A 140 -16.65 7.27 5.69
N THR A 141 -17.22 7.29 6.89
CA THR A 141 -17.61 8.51 7.59
C THR A 141 -16.37 9.18 8.19
N ARG A 142 -16.55 10.38 8.75
CA ARG A 142 -15.45 11.07 9.44
C ARG A 142 -14.97 10.30 10.69
N PHE A 143 -15.86 9.60 11.38
CA PHE A 143 -15.56 8.85 12.60
C PHE A 143 -14.65 7.65 12.33
N ASP A 144 -14.71 7.06 11.13
CA ASP A 144 -13.85 5.93 10.77
C ASP A 144 -12.34 6.27 10.79
N PHE A 145 -12.00 7.57 10.70
CA PHE A 145 -10.64 8.10 10.71
C PHE A 145 -10.11 8.42 12.12
N GLU A 146 -10.86 8.22 13.20
CA GLU A 146 -10.43 8.62 14.56
C GLU A 146 -9.14 7.96 15.04
N THR A 147 -8.90 6.73 14.60
CA THR A 147 -7.66 6.00 14.91
C THR A 147 -6.51 6.33 13.96
N PHE A 148 -6.79 7.09 12.91
CA PHE A 148 -5.77 7.60 12.01
C PHE A 148 -5.30 8.93 12.58
N ASP A 149 -4.09 8.95 13.12
CA ASP A 149 -3.44 10.09 13.80
C ASP A 149 -3.24 11.29 12.87
N LEU A 150 -4.35 11.91 12.46
CA LEU A 150 -4.42 13.00 11.51
C LEU A 150 -4.55 14.34 12.25
N PRO A 151 -3.94 15.41 11.73
CA PRO A 151 -4.03 16.72 12.35
C PRO A 151 -5.48 17.22 12.37
N GLN A 152 -5.75 18.13 13.31
CA GLN A 152 -7.06 18.77 13.40
C GLN A 152 -7.42 19.42 12.06
N ASN A 153 -8.67 19.26 11.64
CA ASN A 153 -9.20 19.83 10.40
C ASN A 153 -8.51 19.36 9.09
N TRP A 154 -7.78 18.24 9.08
CA TRP A 154 -7.16 17.67 7.87
C TRP A 154 -8.08 17.58 6.62
N HIS A 155 -9.38 17.43 6.84
CA HIS A 155 -10.42 17.29 5.81
C HIS A 155 -10.95 18.63 5.28
N LYS A 156 -10.39 19.76 5.73
CA LYS A 156 -10.80 21.12 5.35
C LYS A 156 -9.58 21.96 5.00
N LEU A 157 -9.76 22.86 4.06
CA LEU A 157 -8.79 23.87 3.70
C LEU A 157 -9.51 25.22 3.56
N VAL A 158 -9.11 26.18 4.39
CA VAL A 158 -9.62 27.56 4.38
C VAL A 158 -8.54 28.43 3.74
N TYR A 159 -8.90 29.22 2.73
CA TYR A 159 -7.98 30.06 1.97
C TYR A 159 -7.99 31.52 2.43
N THR A 160 -9.07 31.96 3.08
CA THR A 160 -9.27 33.37 3.44
C THR A 160 -9.62 33.53 4.90
N GLU A 161 -9.28 34.69 5.47
CA GLU A 161 -9.63 35.07 6.85
C GLU A 161 -11.15 35.11 7.08
N LYS A 162 -11.93 35.25 5.99
CA LYS A 162 -13.39 35.25 6.02
C LYS A 162 -14.00 33.85 6.14
N GLY A 163 -13.20 32.79 6.06
CA GLY A 163 -13.68 31.40 6.18
C GLY A 163 -13.90 30.68 4.85
N GLU A 164 -13.62 31.33 3.71
CA GLU A 164 -13.82 30.71 2.41
C GLU A 164 -12.81 29.58 2.18
N GLY A 165 -13.30 28.45 1.67
CA GLY A 165 -12.50 27.24 1.64
C GLY A 165 -13.16 26.08 0.93
N ARG A 166 -12.54 24.90 1.01
CA ARG A 166 -13.13 23.62 0.59
C ARG A 166 -12.99 22.60 1.69
N GLN A 167 -13.92 21.66 1.71
CA GLN A 167 -13.86 20.51 2.58
C GLN A 167 -14.24 19.23 1.85
N ILE A 168 -13.72 18.12 2.36
CA ILE A 168 -14.17 16.78 2.01
C ILE A 168 -15.61 16.61 2.52
N VAL A 169 -16.51 16.19 1.63
CA VAL A 169 -17.85 15.74 2.02
C VAL A 169 -17.80 14.25 2.32
N PHE A 170 -18.31 13.90 3.50
CA PHE A 170 -18.46 12.52 3.95
C PHE A 170 -19.88 12.00 3.64
N PRO A 171 -20.07 10.69 3.43
CA PRO A 171 -19.02 9.66 3.44
C PRO A 171 -18.11 9.73 2.19
N ILE A 172 -16.83 9.40 2.37
CA ILE A 172 -15.84 9.35 1.29
C ILE A 172 -15.60 7.91 0.85
N ALA A 173 -15.62 7.66 -0.46
CA ALA A 173 -15.26 6.37 -1.01
C ALA A 173 -13.73 6.22 -1.11
N LEU A 174 -13.20 5.18 -0.46
CA LEU A 174 -11.80 4.79 -0.54
C LEU A 174 -11.66 3.39 -1.13
N HIS A 175 -10.58 3.15 -1.86
CA HIS A 175 -10.26 1.85 -2.43
C HIS A 175 -8.74 1.64 -2.53
N PRO A 176 -8.16 0.65 -1.82
CA PRO A 176 -6.76 0.24 -2.03
C PRO A 176 -6.55 -0.30 -3.44
N VAL A 177 -5.47 0.11 -4.10
CA VAL A 177 -5.15 -0.23 -5.47
C VAL A 177 -3.68 -0.64 -5.55
N LEU A 178 -3.44 -1.89 -5.93
CA LEU A 178 -2.11 -2.34 -6.35
C LEU A 178 -1.93 -2.06 -7.84
N ARG A 179 -0.91 -1.26 -8.19
CA ARG A 179 -0.49 -1.04 -9.58
C ARG A 179 0.92 -1.56 -9.80
N TRP A 180 1.29 -1.76 -11.07
CA TRP A 180 2.68 -1.95 -11.45
C TRP A 180 3.27 -0.63 -11.92
N SER A 181 4.55 -0.40 -11.62
CA SER A 181 5.31 0.69 -12.22
C SER A 181 5.28 0.57 -13.74
N ARG A 182 5.39 1.70 -14.43
CA ARG A 182 5.45 1.69 -15.90
C ARG A 182 6.75 1.04 -16.36
N LYS A 183 6.71 0.47 -17.57
CA LYS A 183 7.93 0.08 -18.30
C LYS A 183 8.86 1.30 -18.37
N HIS A 184 10.09 1.11 -17.93
CA HIS A 184 11.13 2.13 -17.92
C HIS A 184 12.49 1.48 -18.15
N PHE A 185 13.50 2.32 -18.39
CA PHE A 185 14.84 1.89 -18.72
C PHE A 185 15.84 2.61 -17.81
N VAL A 186 16.96 1.97 -17.53
CA VAL A 186 18.07 2.51 -16.75
C VAL A 186 19.39 2.31 -17.50
N PHE A 187 20.35 3.19 -17.25
CA PHE A 187 21.72 2.97 -17.69
C PHE A 187 22.45 2.09 -16.68
N ASP A 188 23.15 1.06 -17.16
CA ASP A 188 24.05 0.27 -16.31
C ASP A 188 25.38 1.00 -16.07
N CYS A 189 26.26 0.36 -15.28
CA CYS A 189 27.57 0.92 -14.97
C CYS A 189 28.51 1.04 -16.18
N GLU A 190 28.18 0.41 -17.30
CA GLU A 190 28.91 0.49 -18.56
C GLU A 190 28.29 1.54 -19.51
N GLY A 191 27.25 2.25 -19.06
CA GLY A 191 26.54 3.25 -19.86
C GLY A 191 25.57 2.66 -20.88
N SER A 192 25.28 1.36 -20.82
CA SER A 192 24.35 0.68 -21.71
C SER A 192 22.92 0.79 -21.19
N LEU A 193 21.98 1.14 -22.08
CA LEU A 193 20.55 1.21 -21.75
C LEU A 193 19.97 -0.21 -21.59
N LYS A 194 19.35 -0.49 -20.44
CA LYS A 194 18.68 -1.76 -20.15
C LYS A 194 17.26 -1.52 -19.65
N GLU A 195 16.36 -2.45 -19.98
CA GLU A 195 15.01 -2.44 -19.41
C GLU A 195 15.11 -2.67 -17.90
N ALA A 196 14.47 -1.79 -17.14
CA ALA A 196 14.47 -1.84 -15.69
C ALA A 196 13.32 -2.75 -15.20
N PRO A 197 13.51 -3.44 -14.07
CA PRO A 197 12.45 -4.27 -13.51
C PRO A 197 11.28 -3.40 -13.04
N ILE A 198 10.06 -3.90 -13.23
CA ILE A 198 8.85 -3.25 -12.72
C ILE A 198 8.59 -3.66 -11.27
N MET A 199 7.94 -2.78 -10.51
CA MET A 199 7.63 -3.02 -9.11
C MET A 199 6.15 -2.76 -8.81
N PRO A 200 5.57 -3.45 -7.81
CA PRO A 200 4.27 -3.11 -7.28
C PRO A 200 4.31 -1.74 -6.60
N ILE A 201 3.23 -0.98 -6.76
CA ILE A 201 3.00 0.33 -6.16
C ILE A 201 1.66 0.26 -5.43
N GLU A 202 1.70 0.38 -4.11
CA GLU A 202 0.51 0.45 -3.26
C GLU A 202 -0.03 1.87 -3.23
N LEU A 203 -1.30 2.00 -3.59
CA LEU A 203 -1.98 3.28 -3.68
C LEU A 203 -3.34 3.21 -2.97
N LEU A 204 -3.73 4.29 -2.33
CA LEU A 204 -5.10 4.52 -1.92
C LEU A 204 -5.79 5.40 -2.95
N LYS A 205 -6.80 4.87 -3.65
CA LYS A 205 -7.70 5.68 -4.46
C LYS A 205 -8.68 6.39 -3.54
N VAL A 206 -8.63 7.72 -3.56
CA VAL A 206 -9.61 8.58 -2.93
C VAL A 206 -10.55 9.06 -4.04
N HIS A 207 -11.81 8.64 -4.00
CA HIS A 207 -12.77 8.97 -5.06
C HIS A 207 -13.13 10.45 -5.09
N ARG A 208 -13.76 10.86 -6.20
CA ARG A 208 -14.24 12.23 -6.44
C ARG A 208 -14.93 12.75 -5.18
N GLN A 209 -14.28 13.71 -4.54
CA GLN A 209 -14.84 14.42 -3.41
C GLN A 209 -15.85 15.42 -3.97
N ILE A 210 -17.08 15.39 -3.49
CA ILE A 210 -17.96 16.54 -3.64
C ILE A 210 -17.37 17.60 -2.71
N LEU A 211 -16.59 18.53 -3.24
CA LEU A 211 -16.02 19.59 -2.44
C LEU A 211 -17.14 20.56 -2.07
N LYS A 212 -17.45 20.70 -0.78
CA LYS A 212 -18.36 21.74 -0.32
C LYS A 212 -17.56 23.01 -0.09
N GLN A 213 -17.97 24.10 -0.74
CA GLN A 213 -17.39 25.41 -0.48
C GLN A 213 -17.74 25.84 0.96
N LEU A 214 -16.72 26.25 1.71
CA LEU A 214 -16.89 26.91 2.99
C LEU A 214 -17.26 28.38 2.73
N ARG A 215 -18.15 28.92 3.55
CA ARG A 215 -18.58 30.33 3.53
C ARG A 215 -17.80 31.10 4.57
#